data_AF-A0A7J3L2T1-F1
#
_entry.id   AF-A0A7J3L2T1-F1
#
_cell.length_a   1.000
_cell.length_b   1.000
_cell.length_c   1.000
_cell.angle_alpha   90.00
_cell.angle_beta   90.00
_cell.angle_gamma   90.00
#
_symmetry.space_group_name_H-M   'P 1'
#
loop_
_entity.id
_entity.type
_entity.pdbx_description
1 polymer ?
#
loop_
_entity_poly.entity_id
_entity_poly.type
_entity_poly.pdbx_seq_one_letter_code
_entity_poly.pdbx_strand_id
1 'polypeptide(L)'
;SSLGFSIMFSNRREKVVNINGKKVVLKRKRIIVDYLKDVDESSRITEKARQTGVIYIGGGVPKNFIQQTAVIASYQTRHDKSHSYAIQISTDLPQWGGLSGCTFEEGQSWGKIGFKAQKAQCYADATIVLPIVVHSLSEKFKRMRRNVPIFQWKNNNLKIEYVPMKL
;
A
#
# COMPACT_ATOMS: atom_id res chain seq x y z
N SER A 1 5.83 -7.88 20.55
CA SER A 1 6.47 -7.59 19.26
C SER A 1 6.09 -8.66 18.25
N SER A 2 5.14 -8.39 17.36
CA SER A 2 4.79 -9.31 16.27
C SER A 2 5.88 -9.25 15.20
N LEU A 3 6.51 -10.40 14.91
CA LEU A 3 7.34 -10.59 13.71
C LEU A 3 6.41 -10.52 12.50
N GLY A 4 6.09 -9.30 12.05
CA GLY A 4 5.37 -9.11 10.80
C GLY A 4 6.38 -8.96 9.66
N PHE A 5 6.16 -9.69 8.58
CA PHE A 5 6.84 -9.41 7.31
C PHE A 5 5.82 -8.74 6.39
N SER A 6 6.21 -7.67 5.72
CA SER A 6 5.44 -7.10 4.63
C SER A 6 6.15 -7.47 3.34
N ILE A 7 5.44 -8.13 2.43
CA ILE A 7 5.98 -8.60 1.15
C ILE A 7 5.15 -7.94 0.07
N MET A 8 5.82 -7.29 -0.88
CA MET A 8 5.17 -6.78 -2.08
C MET A 8 5.57 -7.65 -3.26
N PHE A 9 4.69 -8.56 -3.69
CA PHE A 9 4.96 -9.40 -4.86
C PHE A 9 4.87 -8.60 -6.16
N SER A 10 5.94 -7.91 -6.55
CA SER A 10 6.02 -7.24 -7.86
C SER A 10 7.07 -7.84 -8.82
N ASN A 11 7.85 -8.83 -8.40
CA ASN A 11 8.88 -9.42 -9.28
C ASN A 11 8.40 -10.61 -10.14
N ARG A 12 7.95 -10.34 -11.36
CA ARG A 12 7.79 -11.33 -12.47
C ARG A 12 8.97 -11.23 -13.44
N ARG A 13 10.11 -11.85 -13.15
CA ARG A 13 11.18 -12.02 -14.15
C ARG A 13 10.93 -13.27 -14.99
N GLU A 14 10.40 -13.08 -16.19
CA GLU A 14 10.31 -14.14 -17.21
C GLU A 14 11.65 -14.23 -17.95
N LYS A 15 12.30 -15.40 -17.93
CA LYS A 15 13.48 -15.65 -18.75
C LYS A 15 13.03 -16.35 -20.03
N VAL A 16 13.09 -15.64 -21.15
CA VAL A 16 12.84 -16.21 -22.48
C VAL A 16 14.11 -16.92 -22.93
N VAL A 17 14.02 -18.20 -23.28
CA VAL A 17 15.14 -19.00 -23.78
C VAL A 17 14.74 -19.59 -25.13
N ASN A 18 15.65 -19.54 -26.12
CA ASN A 18 15.42 -20.19 -27.41
C ASN A 18 15.88 -21.64 -27.33
N ILE A 19 14.98 -22.58 -27.60
CA ILE A 19 15.29 -24.00 -27.76
C ILE A 19 14.71 -24.43 -29.11
N ASN A 20 15.57 -24.94 -30.01
CA ASN A 20 15.20 -25.44 -31.34
C ASN A 20 14.33 -24.47 -32.15
N GLY A 21 14.72 -23.19 -32.22
CA GLY A 21 14.00 -22.16 -32.99
C GLY A 21 12.66 -21.71 -32.39
N LYS A 22 12.21 -22.32 -31.27
CA LYS A 22 11.02 -21.90 -30.52
C LYS A 22 11.44 -21.11 -29.28
N LYS A 23 10.86 -19.92 -29.11
CA LYS A 23 10.94 -19.16 -27.86
C LYS A 23 10.15 -19.91 -26.79
N VAL A 24 10.84 -20.50 -25.82
CA VAL A 24 10.22 -21.19 -24.69
C VAL A 24 10.50 -20.35 -23.44
N VAL A 25 9.42 -19.94 -22.75
CA VAL A 25 9.54 -19.24 -21.46
C VAL A 25 9.82 -20.29 -20.39
N LEU A 26 11.10 -20.50 -20.05
CA LEU A 26 11.49 -21.41 -18.99
C LEU A 26 11.18 -20.78 -17.63
N LYS A 27 10.04 -21.16 -17.04
CA LYS A 27 9.58 -20.73 -15.72
C LYS A 27 10.31 -21.50 -14.60
N ARG A 28 11.65 -21.45 -14.55
CA ARG A 28 12.40 -21.86 -13.34
C ARG A 28 12.14 -20.79 -12.28
N LYS A 29 11.10 -20.99 -11.47
CA LYS A 29 10.77 -20.10 -10.33
C LYS A 29 11.77 -20.32 -9.21
N ARG A 30 12.98 -19.77 -9.33
CA ARG A 30 13.74 -19.41 -8.13
C ARG A 30 12.96 -18.28 -7.48
N ILE A 31 12.38 -18.55 -6.31
CA ILE A 31 11.77 -17.51 -5.49
C ILE A 31 12.94 -16.71 -4.92
N ILE A 32 13.13 -15.51 -5.46
CA ILE A 32 14.12 -14.55 -4.95
C ILE A 32 13.31 -13.54 -4.15
N VAL A 33 13.51 -13.54 -2.83
CA VAL A 33 12.92 -12.56 -1.93
C VAL A 33 13.90 -11.40 -1.83
N ASP A 34 13.49 -10.24 -2.37
CA ASP A 34 14.30 -9.03 -2.39
C ASP A 34 13.56 -7.91 -1.67
N TYR A 35 13.84 -7.77 -0.38
CA TYR A 35 13.17 -6.80 0.49
C TYR A 35 13.49 -5.34 0.12
N LEU A 36 14.69 -5.07 -0.40
CA LEU A 36 15.07 -3.73 -0.84
C LEU A 36 14.27 -3.34 -2.08
N LYS A 37 14.10 -4.28 -2.99
CA LYS A 37 13.29 -4.07 -4.19
C LYS A 37 11.82 -3.84 -3.85
N ASP A 38 11.26 -4.59 -2.90
CA ASP A 38 9.87 -4.38 -2.47
C ASP A 38 9.64 -2.96 -1.90
N VAL A 39 10.61 -2.44 -1.14
CA VAL A 39 10.57 -1.07 -0.61
C VAL A 39 10.70 -0.03 -1.73
N ASP A 40 11.65 -0.19 -2.65
CA ASP A 40 11.85 0.70 -3.79
C ASP A 40 10.60 0.73 -4.70
N GLU A 41 10.02 -0.43 -4.99
CA GLU A 41 8.83 -0.52 -5.83
C GLU A 41 7.60 0.13 -5.14
N SER A 42 7.43 -0.09 -3.83
CA SER A 42 6.36 0.53 -3.05
C SER A 42 6.50 2.06 -3.00
N SER A 43 7.72 2.55 -2.81
CA SER A 43 8.01 3.99 -2.78
C SER A 43 7.74 4.64 -4.14
N ARG A 44 8.11 4.00 -5.25
CA ARG A 44 7.82 4.49 -6.62
C ARG A 44 6.34 4.57 -6.93
N ILE A 45 5.53 3.64 -6.41
CA ILE A 45 4.08 3.70 -6.53
C ILE A 45 3.56 4.97 -5.84
N THR A 46 4.01 5.23 -4.60
CA THR A 46 3.61 6.42 -3.84
C THR A 46 4.12 7.72 -4.46
N GLU A 47 5.32 7.73 -5.01
CA GLU A 47 5.88 8.86 -5.76
C GLU A 47 5.00 9.26 -6.96
N LYS A 48 4.66 8.27 -7.80
CA LYS A 48 3.94 8.51 -9.07
C LYS A 48 2.44 8.67 -8.90
N ALA A 49 1.89 8.23 -7.77
CA ALA A 49 0.50 8.47 -7.45
C ALA A 49 0.24 9.98 -7.24
N ARG A 50 -0.88 10.47 -7.78
CA ARG A 50 -1.30 11.87 -7.59
C ARG A 50 -1.69 12.15 -6.14
N GLN A 51 -2.42 11.22 -5.54
CA GLN A 51 -2.86 11.23 -4.15
C GLN A 51 -2.86 9.79 -3.66
N THR A 52 -2.54 9.61 -2.38
CA THR A 52 -2.51 8.30 -1.74
C THR A 52 -3.40 8.28 -0.51
N GLY A 53 -4.02 7.13 -0.28
CA GLY A 53 -4.86 6.86 0.88
C GLY A 53 -4.50 5.51 1.46
N VAL A 54 -4.56 5.40 2.79
CA VAL A 54 -4.17 4.21 3.53
C VAL A 54 -5.32 3.76 4.42
N ILE A 55 -5.55 2.44 4.43
CA ILE A 55 -6.52 1.79 5.31
C ILE A 55 -5.74 0.75 6.12
N TYR A 56 -5.58 1.01 7.41
CA TYR A 56 -4.91 0.14 8.36
C TYR A 56 -5.94 -0.77 9.02
N ILE A 57 -5.71 -2.07 8.90
CA ILE A 57 -6.50 -3.11 9.57
C ILE A 57 -5.55 -3.80 10.53
N GLY A 58 -5.74 -3.57 11.82
CA GLY A 58 -4.80 -3.90 12.88
C GLY A 58 -3.61 -2.94 12.94
N GLY A 59 -2.46 -3.46 13.38
CA GLY A 59 -1.24 -2.69 13.58
C GLY A 59 0.04 -3.46 13.25
N GLY A 60 1.10 -3.22 14.03
CA GLY A 60 2.39 -3.89 13.88
C GLY A 60 3.17 -3.48 12.63
N VAL A 61 3.96 -4.42 12.12
CA VAL A 61 4.86 -4.18 10.96
C VAL A 61 4.11 -3.77 9.69
N PRO A 62 2.96 -4.36 9.32
CA PRO A 62 2.23 -3.93 8.12
C PRO A 62 1.83 -2.46 8.14
N LYS A 63 1.42 -1.92 9.30
CA LYS A 63 1.10 -0.50 9.47
C LYS A 63 2.31 0.39 9.24
N ASN A 64 3.45 0.06 9.84
CA ASN A 64 4.66 0.88 9.69
C ASN A 64 5.25 0.75 8.27
N PHE A 65 5.21 -0.44 7.66
CA PHE A 65 5.76 -0.67 6.33
C PHE A 65 5.12 0.24 5.28
N ILE A 66 3.78 0.29 5.21
CA ILE A 66 3.11 1.14 4.22
C ILE A 66 3.35 2.63 4.50
N GLN A 67 3.43 3.05 5.77
CA GLN A 67 3.71 4.44 6.16
C GLN A 67 5.10 4.90 5.73
N GLN A 68 6.10 4.03 5.81
CA GLN A 68 7.48 4.34 5.40
C GLN A 68 7.57 4.63 3.90
N THR A 69 6.66 4.07 3.08
CA THR A 69 6.67 4.32 1.62
C THR A 69 6.47 5.80 1.27
N ALA A 70 5.61 6.51 2.01
CA ALA A 70 5.36 7.94 1.84
C ALA A 70 6.54 8.80 2.27
N VAL A 71 7.21 8.43 3.36
CA VAL A 71 8.40 9.13 3.86
C VAL A 71 9.55 8.98 2.88
N ILE A 72 9.83 7.75 2.42
CA ILE A 72 10.88 7.47 1.43
C ILE A 72 10.59 8.20 0.10
N ALA A 73 9.35 8.17 -0.38
CA ALA A 73 8.96 8.87 -1.59
C ALA A 73 9.13 10.40 -1.45
N SER A 74 8.82 10.95 -0.27
CA SER A 74 9.03 12.37 0.03
C SER A 74 10.51 12.75 -0.01
N TYR A 75 11.38 11.92 0.56
CA TYR A 75 12.82 12.13 0.51
C TYR A 75 13.39 12.06 -0.92
N GLN A 76 12.92 11.10 -1.73
CA GLN A 76 13.37 10.93 -3.12
C GLN A 76 12.94 12.10 -4.03
N THR A 77 11.70 12.58 -3.87
CA THR A 77 11.13 13.63 -4.71
C THR A 77 11.41 15.06 -4.21
N ARG A 78 11.92 15.22 -2.98
CA ARG A 78 12.02 16.51 -2.26
C ARG A 78 10.70 17.27 -2.17
N HIS A 79 9.58 16.58 -2.30
CA HIS A 79 8.23 17.12 -2.20
C HIS A 79 7.41 16.30 -1.20
N ASP A 80 6.42 16.92 -0.58
CA ASP A 80 5.54 16.22 0.36
C ASP A 80 4.68 15.18 -0.40
N LYS A 81 4.93 13.90 -0.11
CA LYS A 81 4.19 12.75 -0.62
C LYS A 81 3.45 12.00 0.49
N SER A 82 3.16 12.69 1.59
CA SER A 82 2.37 12.17 2.70
C SER A 82 0.96 11.75 2.27
N HIS A 83 0.39 10.77 2.98
CA HIS A 83 -0.94 10.24 2.66
C HIS A 83 -2.03 11.29 2.92
N SER A 84 -2.93 11.48 1.96
CA SER A 84 -4.04 12.46 2.03
C SER A 84 -5.27 11.91 2.76
N TYR A 85 -5.39 10.59 2.86
CA TYR A 85 -6.49 9.91 3.55
C TYR A 85 -5.93 8.78 4.42
N ALA A 86 -6.43 8.65 5.64
CA ALA A 86 -6.01 7.59 6.55
C ALA A 86 -7.19 7.03 7.35
N ILE A 87 -7.43 5.73 7.27
CA ILE A 87 -8.42 5.03 8.09
C ILE A 87 -7.69 3.98 8.90
N GLN A 88 -7.97 3.86 10.19
CA GLN A 88 -7.38 2.83 11.04
C GLN A 88 -8.46 2.13 11.82
N ILE A 89 -8.40 0.81 11.79
CA ILE A 89 -9.23 -0.10 12.57
C ILE A 89 -8.25 -0.91 13.40
N SER A 90 -8.22 -0.70 14.71
CA SER A 90 -7.31 -1.43 15.59
C SER A 90 -7.93 -1.59 16.98
N THR A 91 -7.60 -2.68 17.66
CA THR A 91 -7.93 -2.87 19.08
C THR A 91 -6.87 -2.24 20.00
N ASP A 92 -5.71 -1.87 19.44
CA ASP A 92 -4.62 -1.28 20.21
C ASP A 92 -4.94 0.18 20.57
N LEU A 93 -4.70 0.49 21.85
CA LEU A 93 -4.96 1.80 22.43
C LEU A 93 -3.67 2.64 22.51
N PRO A 94 -3.77 3.98 22.42
CA PRO A 94 -2.62 4.86 22.33
C PRO A 94 -1.81 4.95 23.64
N GLN A 95 -2.41 4.76 24.82
CA GLN A 95 -1.70 4.89 26.10
C GLN A 95 -0.54 3.92 26.28
N TRP A 96 -0.52 2.82 25.54
CA TRP A 96 0.54 1.82 25.64
C TRP A 96 1.80 2.21 24.87
N GLY A 97 1.77 3.31 24.09
CA GLY A 97 2.92 3.77 23.32
C GLY A 97 3.40 2.78 22.24
N GLY A 98 2.57 1.80 21.89
CA GLY A 98 2.91 0.79 20.89
C GLY A 98 2.75 1.33 19.47
N LEU A 99 3.64 0.89 18.56
CA LEU A 99 3.57 1.24 17.12
C LEU A 99 2.20 0.93 16.49
N SER A 100 1.51 -0.10 16.98
CA SER A 100 0.17 -0.45 16.53
C SER A 100 -0.89 0.59 16.95
N GLY A 101 -0.81 1.09 18.19
CA GLY A 101 -1.71 2.09 18.78
C GLY A 101 -1.34 3.55 18.47
N CYS A 102 -0.24 3.79 17.74
CA CYS A 102 0.22 5.11 17.30
C CYS A 102 -0.94 5.92 16.69
N THR A 103 -1.15 7.12 17.20
CA THR A 103 -2.22 8.02 16.76
C THR A 103 -1.89 8.65 15.41
N PHE A 104 -2.89 9.20 14.73
CA PHE A 104 -2.63 9.90 13.48
C PHE A 104 -1.88 11.20 13.68
N GLU A 105 -2.04 11.87 14.81
CA GLU A 105 -1.27 13.06 15.19
C GLU A 105 0.23 12.74 15.27
N GLU A 106 0.57 11.59 15.84
CA GLU A 106 1.95 11.09 15.83
C GLU A 106 2.39 10.75 14.41
N GLY A 107 1.55 10.09 13.60
CA GLY A 107 1.87 9.84 12.19
C GLY A 107 2.12 11.13 11.37
N GLN A 108 1.43 12.22 11.71
CA GLN A 108 1.60 13.52 11.07
C GLN A 108 2.93 14.19 11.44
N SER A 109 3.42 14.04 12.68
CA SER A 109 4.70 14.64 13.09
C SER A 109 5.90 14.07 12.32
N TRP A 110 5.80 12.81 11.88
CA TRP A 110 6.80 12.14 11.06
C TRP A 110 6.63 12.36 9.55
N GLY A 111 5.62 13.13 9.11
CA GLY A 111 5.32 13.33 7.69
C GLY A 111 4.77 12.08 6.98
N LYS A 112 4.29 11.07 7.72
CA LYS A 112 3.67 9.86 7.14
C LYS A 112 2.27 10.19 6.58
N ILE A 113 1.57 11.09 7.27
CA ILE A 113 0.20 11.52 6.96
C ILE A 113 0.22 13.04 6.83
N GLY A 114 -0.47 13.57 5.83
CA GLY A 114 -0.49 15.01 5.59
C GLY A 114 -1.21 15.76 6.71
N PHE A 115 -0.80 17.00 6.96
CA PHE A 115 -1.41 17.83 8.02
C PHE A 115 -2.91 18.07 7.78
N LYS A 116 -3.31 18.23 6.51
CA LYS A 116 -4.71 18.42 6.08
C LYS A 116 -5.41 17.11 5.68
N ALA A 117 -4.84 15.96 6.01
CA ALA A 117 -5.39 14.67 5.62
C ALA A 117 -6.72 14.39 6.34
N GLN A 118 -7.67 13.77 5.62
CA GLN A 118 -8.89 13.27 6.25
C GLN A 118 -8.59 11.93 6.93
N LYS A 119 -8.88 11.84 8.22
CA LYS A 119 -8.47 10.73 9.06
C LYS A 119 -9.63 10.22 9.93
N ALA A 120 -9.73 8.90 10.08
CA ALA A 120 -10.74 8.25 10.91
C ALA A 120 -10.16 7.04 11.65
N GLN A 121 -10.30 7.02 12.98
CA GLN A 121 -9.82 5.96 13.86
C GLN A 121 -11.01 5.24 14.48
N CYS A 122 -11.03 3.91 14.38
CA CYS A 122 -12.01 3.06 15.03
C CYS A 122 -11.29 2.10 15.98
N TYR A 123 -11.68 2.12 17.25
CA TYR A 123 -11.17 1.21 18.28
C TYR A 123 -12.09 0.00 18.41
N ALA A 124 -11.91 -0.97 17.53
CA ALA A 124 -12.72 -2.19 17.51
C ALA A 124 -12.00 -3.29 16.71
N ASP A 125 -12.47 -4.53 16.90
CA ASP A 125 -11.96 -5.67 16.16
C ASP A 125 -12.34 -5.59 14.67
N ALA A 126 -11.39 -5.93 13.80
CA ALA A 126 -11.57 -5.88 12.35
C ALA A 126 -12.71 -6.78 11.86
N THR A 127 -12.97 -7.90 12.54
CA THR A 127 -14.04 -8.85 12.17
C THR A 127 -15.44 -8.26 12.36
N ILE A 128 -15.59 -7.25 13.22
CA ILE A 128 -16.85 -6.53 13.44
C ILE A 128 -16.96 -5.35 12.47
N VAL A 129 -15.89 -4.56 12.36
CA VAL A 129 -15.92 -3.30 11.61
C VAL A 129 -15.96 -3.54 10.09
N LEU A 130 -15.16 -4.47 9.58
CA LEU A 130 -15.06 -4.68 8.13
C LEU A 130 -16.38 -5.08 7.48
N PRO A 131 -17.16 -6.04 8.01
CA PRO A 131 -18.46 -6.38 7.43
C PRO A 131 -19.42 -5.18 7.39
N ILE A 132 -19.47 -4.37 8.44
CA ILE A 132 -20.35 -3.20 8.53
C ILE A 132 -19.94 -2.15 7.49
N VAL A 133 -18.65 -1.83 7.40
CA VAL A 133 -18.14 -0.84 6.44
C VAL A 133 -18.38 -1.31 5.00
N VAL A 134 -18.07 -2.57 4.69
CA VAL A 134 -18.28 -3.13 3.35
C VAL A 134 -19.76 -3.14 2.99
N HIS A 135 -20.63 -3.53 3.90
CA HIS A 135 -22.08 -3.53 3.68
C HIS A 135 -22.60 -2.11 3.42
N SER A 136 -22.25 -1.14 4.28
CA SER A 136 -22.65 0.26 4.12
C SER A 136 -22.17 0.86 2.79
N LEU A 137 -20.93 0.56 2.38
CA LEU A 137 -20.40 0.98 1.08
C LEU A 137 -21.18 0.34 -0.08
N SER A 138 -21.53 -0.95 0.04
CA SER A 138 -22.31 -1.66 -0.98
C SER A 138 -23.71 -1.09 -1.15
N GLU A 139 -24.39 -0.73 -0.05
CA GLU A 139 -25.72 -0.12 -0.11
C GLU A 139 -25.68 1.30 -0.70
N LYS A 140 -24.69 2.09 -0.29
CA LYS A 140 -24.54 3.48 -0.71
C LYS A 140 -24.12 3.61 -2.17
N PHE A 141 -23.31 2.68 -2.67
CA PHE A 141 -22.75 2.72 -4.01
C PHE A 141 -23.22 1.53 -4.88
N LYS A 142 -24.49 1.54 -5.31
CA LYS A 142 -25.09 0.51 -6.16
C LYS A 142 -24.45 0.35 -7.55
N ARG A 143 -23.75 1.39 -8.03
CA ARG A 143 -22.99 1.38 -9.29
C ARG A 143 -21.72 2.19 -9.06
N MET A 144 -20.56 1.55 -9.06
CA MET A 144 -19.29 2.26 -8.91
C MET A 144 -18.62 2.46 -10.26
N ARG A 145 -18.44 3.72 -10.64
CA ARG A 145 -17.50 4.10 -11.69
C ARG A 145 -16.26 4.64 -11.01
N ARG A 146 -15.17 3.89 -11.05
CA ARG A 146 -13.87 4.35 -10.55
C ARG A 146 -12.78 4.17 -11.60
N ASN A 147 -11.84 5.10 -11.61
CA ASN A 147 -10.63 4.96 -12.40
C ASN A 147 -9.64 4.10 -11.61
N VAL A 148 -9.45 2.85 -12.02
CA VAL A 148 -8.60 1.89 -11.33
C VAL A 148 -7.15 2.10 -11.79
N PRO A 149 -6.17 2.18 -10.87
CA PRO A 149 -4.77 2.27 -11.24
C PRO A 149 -4.28 0.91 -11.78
N ILE A 150 -3.67 0.93 -12.96
CA ILE A 150 -2.96 -0.18 -13.57
C ILE A 150 -1.48 0.14 -13.51
N PHE A 151 -0.71 -0.74 -12.86
CA PHE A 151 0.74 -0.59 -12.68
C PHE A 151 1.46 -1.35 -13.79
N GLN A 152 2.06 -0.63 -14.73
CA GLN A 152 2.89 -1.21 -15.79
C GLN A 152 4.36 -1.03 -15.46
N TRP A 153 5.06 -2.13 -15.22
CA TRP A 153 6.50 -2.15 -14.94
C TRP A 153 7.28 -2.54 -16.20
N LYS A 154 8.23 -1.69 -16.63
CA LYS A 154 9.17 -1.98 -17.72
C LYS A 154 10.58 -1.60 -17.30
N ASN A 155 11.51 -2.56 -17.24
CA ASN A 155 12.94 -2.34 -16.92
C ASN A 155 13.16 -1.32 -15.79
N ASN A 156 12.56 -1.56 -14.61
CA ASN A 156 12.55 -0.67 -13.44
C ASN A 156 11.73 0.63 -13.55
N ASN A 157 11.24 1.03 -14.72
CA ASN A 157 10.31 2.15 -14.81
C ASN A 157 8.87 1.72 -14.54
N LEU A 158 8.21 2.41 -13.60
CA LEU A 158 6.78 2.30 -13.34
C LEU A 158 5.99 3.32 -14.16
N LYS A 159 4.94 2.90 -14.87
CA LYS A 159 3.89 3.77 -15.41
C LYS A 159 2.57 3.42 -14.74
N ILE A 160 1.88 4.44 -14.23
CA ILE A 160 0.55 4.29 -13.62
C ILE A 160 -0.47 4.83 -14.62
N GLU A 161 -1.38 3.98 -15.09
CA GLU A 161 -2.49 4.37 -15.95
C GLU A 161 -3.80 4.19 -15.18
N TYR A 162 -4.70 5.16 -15.30
CA TYR A 162 -5.99 5.13 -14.60
C TYR A 162 -7.09 4.82 -15.60
N VAL A 163 -7.60 3.58 -15.57
CA VAL A 163 -8.60 3.10 -16.53
C VAL A 163 -9.99 3.12 -15.88
N PRO A 164 -11.02 3.70 -16.53
CA PRO A 164 -12.37 3.68 -16.01
C PRO A 164 -12.89 2.24 -16.00
N MET A 165 -13.27 1.75 -14.83
CA MET A 165 -13.89 0.45 -14.65
C MET A 165 -15.28 0.62 -14.04
N LYS A 166 -16.28 -0.03 -14.65
CA LYS A 166 -17.60 -0.24 -14.03
C LYS A 166 -17.48 -1.46 -13.13
N LEU A 167 -17.76 -1.28 -11.84
CA LEU A 167 -17.89 -2.33 -10.85
C LEU A 167 -19.33 -2.39 -10.36
#